data_AF-A0A4R3TGR1-F1
#
_entry.id   AF-A0A4R3TGR1-F1
#
_cell.length_a   1.000
_cell.length_b   1.000
_cell.length_c   1.000
_cell.angle_alpha   90.00
_cell.angle_beta   90.00
_cell.angle_gamma   90.00
#
_symmetry.space_group_name_H-M   'P 1'
#
loop_
_entity.id
_entity.type
_entity.pdbx_description
1 polymer ?
#
loop_
_entity_poly.entity_id
_entity_poly.type
_entity_poly.pdbx_seq_one_letter_code
_entity_poly.pdbx_strand_id
1 'polypeptide(L)'
;MLQEFKTFIARGNVLDLAVGVIIGAAFGKIVASLTDDVIMPFIGLITGGIDFSNKFVVLGTVPADYTGPMTYAGLKAAGVAMFGYGAFLTAIINFLILAFVIFLIVRQANRLLPKKEEPAAPTGPTEVQLLAEIRDALKKG
;
A
#
# COMPACT_ATOMS: atom_id res chain seq x y z
N MET A 1 32.41 -12.68 -2.88
CA MET A 1 31.31 -12.07 -3.66
C MET A 1 30.10 -12.97 -3.85
N LEU A 2 30.07 -13.95 -4.78
CA LEU A 2 28.87 -14.78 -5.01
C LEU A 2 28.47 -15.67 -3.81
N GLN A 3 29.43 -16.24 -3.09
CA GLN A 3 29.18 -17.01 -1.87
C GLN A 3 28.71 -16.11 -0.71
N GLU A 4 29.34 -14.96 -0.51
CA GLU A 4 28.93 -13.97 0.50
C GLU A 4 27.53 -13.41 0.22
N PHE A 5 27.21 -13.18 -1.05
CA PHE A 5 25.87 -12.80 -1.50
C PHE A 5 24.86 -13.89 -1.16
N LYS A 6 25.13 -15.15 -1.52
CA LYS A 6 24.25 -16.28 -1.18
C LYS A 6 24.02 -16.40 0.34
N THR A 7 25.06 -16.23 1.15
CA THR A 7 24.97 -16.23 2.62
C THR A 7 24.19 -15.02 3.17
N PHE A 8 24.24 -13.86 2.48
CA PHE A 8 23.47 -12.67 2.85
C PHE A 8 21.97 -12.84 2.60
N ILE A 9 21.56 -13.32 1.41
CA ILE A 9 20.15 -13.58 1.08
C ILE A 9 19.58 -14.79 1.82
N ALA A 10 20.42 -15.76 2.23
CA ALA A 10 19.99 -16.88 3.05
C ALA A 10 19.60 -16.49 4.49
N ARG A 11 19.85 -15.24 4.92
CA ARG A 11 19.26 -14.71 6.15
C ARG A 11 17.75 -14.58 5.93
N GLY A 12 16.96 -15.52 6.45
CA GLY A 12 15.50 -15.60 6.21
C GLY A 12 14.75 -14.26 6.35
N ASN A 13 15.13 -13.43 7.33
CA ASN A 13 14.56 -12.10 7.54
C ASN A 13 14.72 -11.15 6.33
N VAL A 14 15.77 -11.30 5.51
CA VAL A 14 16.00 -10.48 4.30
C VAL A 14 15.14 -10.96 3.14
N LEU A 15 15.00 -12.28 2.97
CA LEU A 15 14.20 -12.85 1.90
C LEU A 15 12.71 -12.56 2.10
N ASP A 16 12.20 -12.74 3.32
CA ASP A 16 10.80 -12.46 3.66
C ASP A 16 10.46 -10.98 3.52
N LEU A 17 11.38 -10.10 3.94
CA LEU A 17 11.24 -8.66 3.75
C LEU A 17 11.25 -8.28 2.26
N ALA A 18 12.15 -8.86 1.47
CA ALA A 18 12.22 -8.61 0.03
C ALA A 18 10.92 -9.03 -0.68
N VAL A 19 10.40 -10.22 -0.35
CA VAL A 19 9.12 -10.71 -0.89
C VAL A 19 7.97 -9.78 -0.47
N GLY A 20 7.91 -9.38 0.80
CA GLY A 20 6.88 -8.47 1.30
C GLY A 20 6.88 -7.11 0.59
N VAL A 21 8.06 -6.52 0.38
CA VAL A 21 8.20 -5.23 -0.31
C VAL A 21 7.81 -5.34 -1.79
N ILE A 22 8.27 -6.39 -2.49
CA ILE A 22 7.95 -6.61 -3.91
C ILE A 22 6.45 -6.84 -4.11
N ILE A 23 5.84 -7.70 -3.30
CA ILE A 23 4.40 -7.96 -3.35
C ILE A 23 3.63 -6.70 -3.00
N GLY A 24 4.03 -5.95 -1.96
CA GLY A 24 3.39 -4.70 -1.57
C GLY A 24 3.42 -3.66 -2.70
N ALA A 25 4.56 -3.49 -3.36
CA ALA A 25 4.70 -2.57 -4.49
C ALA A 25 3.87 -2.99 -5.71
N ALA A 26 3.84 -4.29 -6.03
CA ALA A 26 3.03 -4.83 -7.12
C ALA A 26 1.53 -4.71 -6.83
N PHE A 27 1.11 -5.02 -5.60
CA PHE A 27 -0.28 -4.95 -5.17
C PHE A 27 -0.81 -3.52 -5.22
N GLY A 28 0.00 -2.53 -4.79
CA GLY A 28 -0.36 -1.12 -4.92
C GLY A 28 -0.71 -0.71 -6.35
N LYS A 29 0.03 -1.21 -7.35
CA LYS A 29 -0.27 -0.94 -8.78
C LYS A 29 -1.57 -1.58 -9.24
N ILE A 30 -1.87 -2.80 -8.80
CA ILE A 30 -3.13 -3.49 -9.14
C ILE A 30 -4.31 -2.68 -8.62
N VAL A 31 -4.25 -2.20 -7.38
CA VAL A 31 -5.37 -1.43 -6.82
C VAL A 31 -5.45 -0.02 -7.43
N ALA A 32 -4.32 0.61 -7.74
CA ALA A 32 -4.31 1.87 -8.48
C ALA A 32 -5.01 1.71 -9.84
N SER A 33 -4.67 0.69 -10.63
CA SER A 33 -5.34 0.40 -11.91
C SER A 33 -6.84 0.10 -11.75
N LEU A 34 -7.24 -0.68 -10.73
CA LEU A 34 -8.66 -0.90 -10.45
C LEU A 34 -9.39 0.42 -10.15
N THR A 35 -8.73 1.35 -9.49
CA THR A 35 -9.33 2.63 -9.12
C THR A 35 -9.38 3.59 -10.32
N ASP A 36 -8.24 3.79 -10.97
CA ASP A 36 -8.04 4.77 -12.04
C ASP A 36 -8.67 4.30 -13.37
N ASP A 37 -8.54 3.03 -13.72
CA ASP A 37 -8.96 2.51 -15.02
C ASP A 37 -10.37 1.90 -15.00
N VAL A 38 -10.88 1.52 -13.82
CA VAL A 38 -12.22 0.91 -13.69
C VAL A 38 -13.15 1.85 -12.94
N ILE A 39 -12.87 2.17 -11.67
CA ILE A 39 -13.83 2.89 -10.83
C ILE A 39 -14.02 4.35 -11.27
N MET A 40 -12.95 5.07 -11.58
CA MET A 40 -13.02 6.48 -12.00
C MET A 40 -13.83 6.69 -13.29
N PRO A 41 -13.68 5.88 -14.36
CA PRO A 41 -14.56 5.95 -15.52
C PRO A 41 -16.04 5.75 -15.19
N PHE A 42 -16.37 4.81 -14.28
CA PHE A 42 -17.76 4.63 -13.84
C PHE A 42 -18.29 5.84 -13.06
N ILE A 43 -17.47 6.40 -12.16
CA ILE A 43 -17.83 7.63 -11.44
C ILE A 43 -18.01 8.78 -12.43
N GLY A 44 -17.10 8.91 -13.41
CA GLY A 44 -17.19 9.87 -14.50
C GLY A 44 -18.49 9.73 -15.28
N LEU A 45 -18.89 8.52 -15.64
CA LEU A 45 -20.14 8.27 -16.36
C LEU A 45 -21.38 8.68 -15.55
N ILE A 46 -21.40 8.41 -14.24
CA ILE A 46 -22.53 8.75 -13.35
C ILE A 46 -22.59 10.25 -13.06
N THR A 47 -21.44 10.89 -12.90
CA THR A 47 -21.33 12.33 -12.59
C THR A 47 -21.44 13.24 -13.81
N GLY A 48 -21.54 12.67 -15.02
CA GLY A 48 -21.67 13.43 -16.27
C GLY A 48 -20.33 13.93 -16.83
N GLY A 49 -19.23 13.22 -16.57
CA GLY A 49 -17.89 13.55 -17.06
C GLY A 49 -17.11 14.52 -16.17
N ILE A 50 -17.48 14.64 -14.89
CA ILE A 50 -16.75 15.49 -13.94
C ILE A 50 -15.40 14.80 -13.63
N ASP A 51 -14.39 15.13 -14.43
CA ASP A 51 -13.00 14.85 -14.10
C ASP A 51 -12.44 15.99 -13.24
N PHE A 52 -12.19 15.69 -11.97
CA PHE A 52 -11.59 16.64 -11.04
C PHE A 52 -10.11 16.90 -11.37
N SER A 53 -9.44 16.02 -12.13
CA SER A 53 -7.99 16.11 -12.39
C SER A 53 -7.58 17.40 -13.11
N ASN A 54 -8.47 18.00 -13.89
CA ASN A 54 -8.26 19.26 -14.60
C ASN A 54 -8.80 20.51 -13.87
N LYS A 55 -9.12 20.39 -12.58
CA LYS A 55 -9.48 21.52 -11.72
C LYS A 55 -8.23 22.06 -11.04
N PHE A 56 -7.68 23.14 -11.58
CA PHE A 56 -6.47 23.78 -11.06
C PHE A 56 -6.54 25.29 -11.19
N VAL A 57 -5.74 25.97 -10.37
CA VAL A 57 -5.47 27.40 -10.48
C VAL A 57 -4.04 27.57 -10.95
N VAL A 58 -3.85 28.31 -12.05
CA VAL A 58 -2.52 28.67 -12.53
C VAL A 58 -1.99 29.81 -11.64
N LEU A 59 -0.83 29.59 -11.04
CA LEU A 59 -0.16 30.58 -10.18
C LEU A 59 1.08 31.19 -10.84
N GLY A 60 1.65 30.51 -11.83
CA GLY A 60 2.80 30.96 -12.61
C GLY A 60 2.42 31.55 -13.96
N THR A 61 3.42 31.99 -14.71
CA THR A 61 3.26 32.43 -16.10
C THR A 61 3.31 31.22 -17.03
N VAL A 62 2.34 31.15 -17.95
CA VAL A 62 2.38 30.17 -19.05
C VAL A 62 3.36 30.72 -20.11
N PRO A 63 4.36 29.94 -20.55
CA PRO A 63 5.27 30.35 -21.62
C PRO A 63 4.49 30.75 -22.89
N ALA A 64 4.90 31.83 -23.54
CA ALA A 64 4.19 32.39 -24.71
C ALA A 64 4.25 31.47 -25.95
N ASP A 65 5.23 30.55 -25.97
CA ASP A 65 5.47 29.51 -26.97
C ASP A 65 4.76 28.19 -26.64
N TYR A 66 3.98 28.13 -25.55
CA TYR A 66 3.26 26.93 -25.16
C TYR A 66 2.11 26.62 -26.14
N THR A 67 2.28 25.56 -26.91
CA THR A 67 1.29 25.04 -27.88
C THR A 67 0.60 23.77 -27.39
N GLY A 68 0.91 23.32 -26.16
CA GLY A 68 0.33 22.12 -25.58
C GLY A 68 -1.10 22.31 -25.09
N PRO A 69 -1.76 21.21 -24.70
CA PRO A 69 -3.11 21.27 -24.16
C PRO A 69 -3.14 22.02 -22.82
N MET A 70 -4.09 22.94 -22.64
CA MET A 70 -4.32 23.71 -21.40
C MET A 70 -4.93 22.83 -20.29
N THR A 71 -4.27 21.71 -19.98
CA THR A 71 -4.63 20.74 -18.96
C THR A 71 -3.63 20.79 -17.81
N TYR A 72 -4.02 20.24 -16.66
CA TYR A 72 -3.13 20.18 -15.49
C TYR A 72 -1.84 19.42 -15.83
N ALA A 73 -1.95 18.29 -16.56
CA ALA A 73 -0.78 17.53 -16.96
C ALA A 73 0.13 18.30 -17.94
N GLY A 74 -0.46 18.97 -18.94
CA GLY A 74 0.27 19.71 -19.96
C GLY A 74 1.03 20.90 -19.40
N LEU A 75 0.39 21.69 -18.55
CA LEU A 75 1.01 22.88 -17.94
C LEU A 75 2.03 22.50 -16.86
N LYS A 76 1.83 21.38 -16.14
CA LYS A 76 2.80 20.85 -15.18
C LYS A 76 4.09 20.42 -15.89
N ALA A 77 3.96 19.78 -17.04
CA ALA A 77 5.10 19.37 -17.86
C ALA A 77 5.88 20.57 -18.41
N ALA A 78 5.21 21.69 -18.68
CA ALA A 78 5.83 22.95 -19.08
C ALA A 78 6.48 23.74 -17.92
N GLY A 79 6.48 23.19 -16.70
CA GLY A 79 7.08 23.83 -15.53
C GLY A 79 6.27 25.00 -14.96
N VAL A 80 5.01 25.16 -15.36
CA VAL A 80 4.14 26.22 -14.84
C VAL A 80 3.75 25.88 -13.41
N ALA A 81 3.95 26.83 -12.49
CA ALA A 81 3.50 26.70 -11.11
C ALA A 81 1.96 26.70 -11.05
N MET A 82 1.37 25.68 -10.45
CA MET A 82 -0.08 25.52 -10.38
C MET A 82 -0.51 24.93 -9.03
N PHE A 83 -1.69 25.34 -8.59
CA PHE A 83 -2.39 24.71 -7.48
C PHE A 83 -3.50 23.80 -8.01
N GLY A 84 -3.19 22.49 -8.09
CA GLY A 84 -4.12 21.46 -8.56
C GLY A 84 -4.97 20.87 -7.43
N TYR A 85 -5.95 21.61 -6.94
CA TYR A 85 -6.87 21.12 -5.90
C TYR A 85 -7.70 19.92 -6.38
N GLY A 86 -7.95 19.86 -7.68
CA GLY A 86 -8.61 18.75 -8.35
C GLY A 86 -7.83 17.44 -8.25
N ALA A 87 -6.55 17.45 -8.60
CA ALA A 87 -5.68 16.29 -8.47
C ALA A 87 -5.54 15.82 -7.01
N PHE A 88 -5.53 16.76 -6.05
CA PHE A 88 -5.53 16.42 -4.63
C PHE A 88 -6.83 15.73 -4.19
N LEU A 89 -7.99 16.24 -4.63
CA LEU A 89 -9.28 15.62 -4.34
C LEU A 89 -9.37 14.22 -4.98
N THR A 90 -8.91 14.06 -6.22
CA THR A 90 -8.80 12.75 -6.87
C THR A 90 -7.94 11.79 -6.06
N ALA A 91 -6.80 12.24 -5.54
CA ALA A 91 -5.93 11.42 -4.69
C ALA A 91 -6.62 10.98 -3.38
N ILE A 92 -7.41 11.86 -2.75
CA ILE A 92 -8.21 11.50 -1.56
C ILE A 92 -9.26 10.45 -1.91
N ILE A 93 -10.00 10.65 -3.00
CA ILE A 93 -11.02 9.71 -3.46
C ILE A 93 -10.37 8.34 -3.75
N ASN A 94 -9.24 8.32 -4.44
CA ASN A 94 -8.50 7.11 -4.74
C ASN A 94 -8.03 6.39 -3.47
N PHE A 95 -7.55 7.14 -2.48
CA PHE A 95 -7.17 6.57 -1.18
C PHE A 95 -8.35 5.94 -0.44
N LEU A 96 -9.51 6.61 -0.42
CA LEU A 96 -10.73 6.07 0.21
C LEU A 96 -11.23 4.81 -0.50
N ILE A 97 -11.18 4.78 -1.83
CA ILE A 97 -11.52 3.60 -2.63
C ILE A 97 -10.55 2.46 -2.35
N LEU A 98 -9.23 2.72 -2.37
CA LEU A 98 -8.19 1.76 -2.02
C LEU A 98 -8.42 1.16 -0.63
N ALA A 99 -8.67 2.00 0.38
CA ALA A 99 -8.98 1.56 1.73
C ALA A 99 -10.23 0.69 1.79
N PHE A 100 -11.29 1.05 1.04
CA PHE A 100 -12.52 0.28 0.97
C PHE A 100 -12.34 -1.08 0.27
N VAL A 101 -11.60 -1.12 -0.84
CA VAL A 101 -11.29 -2.36 -1.56
C VAL A 101 -10.45 -3.30 -0.68
N ILE A 102 -9.41 -2.78 -0.02
CA ILE A 102 -8.60 -3.56 0.92
C ILE A 102 -9.48 -4.10 2.05
N PHE A 103 -10.35 -3.27 2.61
CA PHE A 103 -11.31 -3.70 3.63
C PHE A 103 -12.21 -4.84 3.16
N LEU A 104 -12.74 -4.76 1.93
CA LEU A 104 -13.57 -5.84 1.37
C LEU A 104 -12.79 -7.14 1.19
N ILE A 105 -11.54 -7.08 0.71
CA ILE A 105 -10.67 -8.26 0.54
C ILE A 105 -10.38 -8.89 1.91
N VAL A 106 -9.96 -8.09 2.89
CA VAL A 106 -9.68 -8.57 4.25
C VAL A 106 -10.94 -9.14 4.90
N ARG A 107 -12.09 -8.47 4.73
CA ARG A 107 -13.38 -8.97 5.23
C ARG A 107 -13.75 -10.31 4.60
N GLN A 108 -13.55 -10.47 3.29
CA GLN A 108 -13.85 -11.73 2.60
C GLN A 108 -12.86 -12.83 2.98
N ALA A 109 -11.57 -12.51 3.10
CA ALA A 109 -10.55 -13.43 3.59
C ALA A 109 -10.88 -13.91 5.01
N ASN A 110 -11.20 -13.00 5.93
CA ASN A 110 -11.61 -13.33 7.31
C ASN A 110 -12.92 -14.11 7.39
N ARG A 111 -13.78 -14.02 6.38
CA ARG A 111 -15.03 -14.79 6.29
C ARG A 111 -14.81 -16.21 5.74
N LEU A 112 -13.84 -16.38 4.85
CA LEU A 112 -13.54 -17.67 4.19
C LEU A 112 -12.47 -18.48 4.90
N LEU A 113 -11.51 -17.82 5.55
CA LEU A 113 -10.60 -18.46 6.49
C LEU A 113 -11.41 -18.75 7.75
N PRO A 114 -11.74 -20.02 8.08
CA PRO A 114 -12.18 -20.33 9.42
C PRO A 114 -11.13 -19.76 10.36
N LYS A 115 -11.57 -19.14 11.47
CA LYS A 115 -10.67 -18.71 12.54
C LYS A 115 -9.82 -19.93 12.85
N LYS A 116 -8.58 -19.93 12.35
CA LYS A 116 -7.64 -21.00 12.61
C LYS A 116 -7.56 -20.96 14.13
N GLU A 117 -8.07 -21.98 14.80
CA GLU A 117 -7.71 -22.21 16.19
C GLU A 117 -6.19 -22.09 16.15
N GLU A 118 -5.68 -21.00 16.72
CA GLU A 118 -4.25 -20.88 16.94
C GLU A 118 -3.85 -22.22 17.54
N PRO A 119 -2.91 -22.96 16.93
CA PRO A 119 -2.47 -24.22 17.51
C PRO A 119 -2.21 -23.91 18.97
N ALA A 120 -3.03 -24.51 19.84
CA ALA A 120 -3.14 -24.13 21.23
C ALA A 120 -1.71 -23.88 21.72
N ALA A 121 -1.45 -22.67 22.22
CA ALA A 121 -0.12 -22.26 22.66
C ALA A 121 0.54 -23.47 23.32
N PRO A 122 1.76 -23.85 22.89
CA PRO A 122 2.33 -25.17 23.17
C PRO A 122 1.98 -25.55 24.59
N THR A 123 1.22 -26.63 24.78
CA THR A 123 0.66 -27.05 26.07
C THR A 123 1.73 -27.45 27.09
N GLY A 124 3.00 -27.11 26.83
CA GLY A 124 4.12 -27.28 27.72
C GLY A 124 4.44 -26.00 28.50
N PRO A 125 5.15 -26.14 29.62
CA PRO A 125 5.61 -25.00 30.38
C PRO A 125 6.46 -24.09 29.49
N THR A 126 6.19 -22.79 29.55
CA THR A 126 7.03 -21.77 28.92
C THR A 126 8.47 -21.90 29.41
N GLU A 127 9.45 -21.47 28.61
CA GLU A 127 10.87 -21.48 29.01
C GLU A 127 11.08 -20.78 30.36
N VAL A 128 10.31 -19.74 30.64
CA VAL A 128 10.32 -19.03 31.93
C VAL A 128 9.86 -19.94 33.08
N GLN A 129 8.85 -20.79 32.87
CA GLN A 129 8.40 -21.77 33.85
C GLN A 129 9.43 -22.89 34.05
N LEU A 130 10.03 -23.40 32.97
CA LEU A 130 11.12 -24.38 33.06
C LEU A 130 12.34 -23.83 33.81
N LEU A 131 12.73 -22.58 33.55
CA LEU A 131 13.83 -21.93 34.28
C LEU A 131 13.49 -21.68 35.75
N ALA A 132 12.23 -21.38 36.07
CA ALA A 132 11.77 -21.27 37.46
C ALA A 132 11.82 -22.63 38.19
N GLU A 133 11.39 -23.70 37.53
CA GLU A 133 11.48 -25.07 38.06
C GLU A 133 12.93 -25.51 38.29
N ILE A 134 13.83 -25.22 37.34
CA ILE A 134 15.26 -25.51 37.45
C ILE A 134 15.88 -24.74 38.63
N ARG A 135 15.56 -23.44 38.78
CA ARG A 135 16.03 -22.62 39.91
C ARG A 135 15.58 -23.21 41.24
N ASP A 136 14.32 -23.63 41.33
CA ASP A 136 13.75 -24.13 42.58
C ASP A 136 14.25 -25.54 42.92
N ALA A 137 14.56 -26.36 41.90
CA ALA A 137 15.26 -27.63 42.07
C ALA A 137 16.71 -27.43 42.56
N LEU A 138 17.43 -26.45 42.02
CA LEU A 138 18.81 -26.11 42.43
C LEU A 138 18.90 -25.53 43.85
N LYS A 139 17.83 -24.92 44.38
CA LYS A 139 17.79 -24.45 45.77
C LYS A 139 17.54 -25.57 46.80
N LYS A 140 17.06 -26.72 46.35
CA LYS A 140 16.71 -27.87 47.20
C LYS A 140 17.83 -28.91 47.30
N GLY A 141 18.84 -28.84 46.43
CA GLY A 141 20.09 -29.61 46.53
C GLY A 141 21.19 -28.77 47.15
#